data_AF-A0A397BWE2-F1
#
_entry.id   AF-A0A397BWE2-F1
#
_cell.length_a   1.000
_cell.length_b   1.000
_cell.length_c   1.000
_cell.angle_alpha   90.00
_cell.angle_beta   90.00
_cell.angle_gamma   90.00
#
_symmetry.space_group_name_H-M   'P 1'
#
loop_
_entity.id
_entity.type
_entity.pdbx_description
1 polymer ?
#
loop_
_entity_poly.entity_id
_entity_poly.type
_entity_poly.pdbx_seq_one_letter_code
_entity_poly.pdbx_strand_id
1 'polypeptide(L)'
;MRASPKANLNNDQRQNVLHLLLACLREGKLPHGSFQFVAGKFGVTRSTIRLIWLRAQVDLNNDQRICESVASQKELPKKSRTTMRAVAAGLGIPTTTLHAYYKRRAIVKYSSYVKLALTDANKAASNEVSMETLDSNFMTLQSFLQEVIKAAGDNNYRIPHMGKKKLALAGKLPETVACDPTVFNDGCTRLGEEDIDKRLQDLSQEIAEALEMAEICNLLEDMG
;
A
#
# COMPACT_ATOMS: atom_id res chain seq x y z
N MET A 1 -38.79 24.01 23.32
CA MET A 1 -37.39 24.24 23.71
C MET A 1 -36.50 23.89 22.53
N ARG A 2 -35.82 24.87 21.92
CA ARG A 2 -34.93 24.65 20.76
C ARG A 2 -33.72 23.85 21.22
N ALA A 3 -33.43 22.73 20.57
CA ALA A 3 -32.22 21.95 20.82
C ALA A 3 -31.00 22.78 20.42
N SER A 4 -30.12 23.08 21.39
CA SER A 4 -28.84 23.74 21.11
C SER A 4 -28.03 22.92 20.10
N PRO A 5 -27.25 23.58 19.22
CA PRO A 5 -26.38 22.88 18.27
C PRO A 5 -25.46 21.92 19.02
N LYS A 6 -25.40 20.66 18.59
CA LYS A 6 -24.51 19.66 19.19
C LYS A 6 -23.07 20.06 18.85
N ALA A 7 -22.34 20.60 19.82
CA ALA A 7 -20.91 20.85 19.66
C ALA A 7 -20.20 19.50 19.37
N ASN A 8 -19.65 19.39 18.16
CA ASN A 8 -18.84 18.24 17.78
C ASN A 8 -17.45 18.44 18.38
N LEU A 9 -17.10 17.65 19.40
CA LEU A 9 -15.75 17.70 19.99
C LEU A 9 -14.71 17.30 18.94
N ASN A 10 -13.62 18.06 18.80
CA ASN A 10 -12.50 17.69 17.93
C ASN A 10 -11.67 16.54 18.55
N ASN A 11 -10.68 16.00 17.83
CA ASN A 11 -9.93 14.84 18.33
C ASN A 11 -9.16 15.14 19.62
N ASP A 12 -8.54 16.31 19.71
CA ASP A 12 -7.78 16.76 20.88
C ASP A 12 -8.68 16.98 22.10
N GLN A 13 -9.88 17.50 21.89
CA GLN A 13 -10.90 17.64 22.94
C GLN A 13 -11.36 16.28 23.44
N ARG A 14 -11.52 15.29 22.56
CA ARG A 14 -11.84 13.91 22.97
C ARG A 14 -10.70 13.30 23.78
N GLN A 15 -9.44 13.56 23.39
CA GLN A 15 -8.26 13.08 24.12
C GLN A 15 -8.16 13.74 25.51
N ASN A 16 -8.40 15.05 25.61
CA ASN A 16 -8.45 15.79 26.87
C ASN A 16 -9.58 15.28 27.80
N VAL A 17 -10.75 14.91 27.24
CA VAL A 17 -11.83 14.24 27.98
C VAL A 17 -11.34 12.93 28.58
N LEU A 18 -10.60 12.11 27.83
CA LEU A 18 -10.07 10.84 28.31
C LEU A 18 -9.00 11.03 29.39
N HIS A 19 -8.05 11.94 29.20
CA HIS A 19 -7.04 12.27 30.21
C HIS A 19 -7.67 12.70 31.55
N LEU A 20 -8.71 13.54 31.51
CA LEU A 20 -9.40 13.99 32.71
C LEU A 20 -10.18 12.88 33.41
N LEU A 21 -10.80 11.97 32.66
CA LEU A 21 -11.48 10.80 33.23
C LEU A 21 -10.48 9.81 33.83
N LEU A 22 -9.35 9.56 33.18
CA LEU A 22 -8.26 8.73 33.71
C LEU A 22 -7.68 9.32 35.00
N ALA A 23 -7.49 10.63 35.07
CA ALA A 23 -7.03 11.31 36.29
C ALA A 23 -8.04 11.20 37.45
N CYS A 24 -9.33 11.02 37.13
CA CYS A 24 -10.39 10.81 38.10
C CYS A 24 -10.57 9.34 38.51
N LEU A 25 -9.88 8.40 37.84
CA LEU A 25 -10.00 6.96 38.09
C LEU A 25 -9.30 6.61 39.41
N ARG A 26 -10.02 6.04 40.38
CA ARG A 26 -9.44 5.45 41.59
C ARG A 26 -9.83 3.97 41.66
N GLU A 27 -8.86 3.10 41.92
CA GLU A 27 -9.08 1.64 42.06
C GLU A 27 -9.85 1.01 40.87
N GLY A 28 -9.61 1.51 39.66
CA GLY A 28 -10.25 0.99 38.44
C GLY A 28 -11.72 1.37 38.26
N LYS A 29 -12.29 2.21 39.12
CA LYS A 29 -13.67 2.70 39.01
C LYS A 29 -13.71 4.22 38.92
N LEU A 30 -14.58 4.73 38.05
CA LEU A 30 -14.87 6.15 37.97
C LEU A 30 -15.84 6.54 39.11
N PRO A 31 -15.51 7.58 39.90
CA PRO A 31 -16.41 8.10 40.91
C PRO A 31 -17.77 8.51 40.34
N HIS A 32 -18.81 8.37 41.16
CA HIS A 32 -20.15 8.78 40.77
C HIS A 32 -20.17 10.29 40.47
N GLY A 33 -20.68 10.66 39.30
CA GLY A 33 -20.73 12.06 38.84
C GLY A 33 -19.53 12.51 38.01
N SER A 34 -18.47 11.71 37.83
CA SER A 34 -17.31 12.09 37.01
C SER A 34 -17.67 12.46 35.57
N PHE A 35 -18.62 11.75 34.96
CA PHE A 35 -19.10 12.09 33.61
C PHE A 35 -19.84 13.42 33.57
N GLN A 36 -20.58 13.77 34.62
CA GLN A 36 -21.30 15.05 34.71
C GLN A 36 -20.32 16.20 34.95
N PHE A 37 -19.29 15.98 35.76
CA PHE A 37 -18.23 16.95 36.02
C PHE A 37 -17.43 17.28 34.76
N VAL A 38 -16.98 16.25 34.03
CA VAL A 38 -16.26 16.43 32.76
C VAL A 38 -17.18 17.04 31.70
N ALA A 39 -18.45 16.62 31.63
CA ALA A 39 -19.45 17.23 30.74
C ALA A 39 -19.58 18.74 30.95
N GLY A 40 -19.59 19.20 32.21
CA GLY A 40 -19.61 20.63 32.55
C GLY A 40 -18.40 21.41 32.04
N LYS A 41 -17.20 20.81 32.06
CA LYS A 41 -15.96 21.45 31.58
C LYS A 41 -15.92 21.62 30.05
N PHE A 42 -16.50 20.70 29.31
CA PHE A 42 -16.50 20.71 27.85
C PHE A 42 -17.80 21.25 27.22
N GLY A 43 -18.77 21.67 28.04
CA GLY A 43 -20.06 22.19 27.56
C GLY A 43 -20.91 21.16 26.80
N VAL A 44 -20.68 19.87 27.03
CA VAL A 44 -21.38 18.76 26.34
C VAL A 44 -22.26 17.98 27.31
N THR A 45 -23.13 17.11 26.80
CA THR A 45 -23.97 16.27 27.66
C THR A 45 -23.17 15.13 28.29
N ARG A 46 -23.59 14.66 29.49
CA ARG A 46 -23.02 13.47 30.14
C ARG A 46 -23.01 12.23 29.22
N SER A 47 -23.98 12.13 28.33
CA SER A 47 -24.10 11.03 27.36
C SER A 47 -22.98 11.07 26.33
N THR A 48 -22.57 12.26 25.89
CA THR A 48 -21.44 12.45 24.97
C THR A 48 -20.14 11.98 25.60
N ILE A 49 -19.87 12.38 26.84
CA ILE A 49 -18.68 11.95 27.59
C ILE A 49 -18.71 10.43 27.83
N ARG A 50 -19.86 9.87 28.21
CA ARG A 50 -20.04 8.42 28.38
C ARG A 50 -19.73 7.66 27.08
N LEU A 51 -20.17 8.17 25.93
CA LEU A 51 -19.90 7.54 24.63
C LEU A 51 -18.41 7.61 24.27
N ILE A 52 -17.73 8.73 24.55
CA ILE A 52 -16.28 8.87 24.34
C ILE A 52 -15.54 7.85 25.21
N TRP A 53 -15.90 7.78 26.49
CA TRP A 53 -15.31 6.81 27.42
C TRP A 53 -15.54 5.37 26.96
N LEU A 54 -16.77 4.98 26.64
CA LEU A 54 -17.08 3.63 26.17
C LEU A 54 -16.41 3.27 24.84
N ARG A 55 -16.24 4.24 23.92
CA ARG A 55 -15.51 4.04 22.66
C ARG A 55 -14.02 3.83 22.89
N ALA A 56 -13.44 4.52 23.87
CA ALA A 56 -12.06 4.31 24.28
C ALA A 56 -11.86 3.02 25.09
N GLN A 57 -12.92 2.48 25.71
CA GLN A 57 -12.86 1.32 26.61
C GLN A 57 -13.00 -0.05 25.90
N VAL A 58 -12.80 -0.14 24.59
CA VAL A 58 -12.81 -1.43 23.87
C VAL A 58 -11.47 -2.15 24.04
N ASP A 59 -11.24 -2.74 25.22
CA ASP A 59 -11.12 -4.20 25.47
C ASP A 59 -10.37 -4.49 26.80
N LEU A 60 -10.94 -5.37 27.62
CA LEU A 60 -10.49 -5.73 28.99
C LEU A 60 -9.77 -7.09 29.00
N ASN A 61 -8.86 -7.33 28.06
CA ASN A 61 -8.04 -8.54 28.04
C ASN A 61 -6.61 -8.29 27.56
N ASN A 62 -5.86 -7.60 28.43
CA ASN A 62 -4.40 -7.55 28.49
C ASN A 62 -3.76 -6.26 27.94
N ASP A 63 -3.11 -5.57 28.89
CA ASP A 63 -2.27 -4.39 28.80
C ASP A 63 -2.89 -3.06 28.33
N GLN A 64 -3.10 -2.19 29.32
CA GLN A 64 -3.43 -0.78 29.19
C GLN A 64 -2.62 -0.09 28.09
N ARG A 65 -3.25 0.20 26.96
CA ARG A 65 -2.78 1.26 26.06
C ARG A 65 -3.94 2.07 25.51
N ILE A 66 -3.84 3.36 25.80
CA ILE A 66 -4.57 4.46 25.18
C ILE A 66 -4.19 4.45 23.69
N CYS A 67 -5.17 4.31 22.80
CA CYS A 67 -4.94 4.33 21.35
C CYS A 67 -5.03 5.77 20.83
N GLU A 68 -3.88 6.41 20.64
CA GLU A 68 -3.77 7.81 20.17
C GLU A 68 -3.52 7.94 18.65
N SER A 69 -3.19 6.85 17.93
CA SER A 69 -3.02 6.89 16.47
C SER A 69 -3.05 5.50 15.83
N VAL A 70 -3.56 5.41 14.59
CA VAL A 70 -3.53 4.22 13.72
C VAL A 70 -2.09 3.74 13.46
N ALA A 71 -1.10 4.64 13.58
CA ALA A 71 0.33 4.33 13.44
C ALA A 71 0.89 3.44 14.56
N SER A 72 0.19 3.32 15.70
CA SER A 72 0.62 2.51 16.84
C SER A 72 0.14 1.06 16.78
N GLN A 73 -0.45 0.63 15.66
CA GLN A 73 -0.82 -0.77 15.47
C GLN A 73 0.44 -1.64 15.50
N LYS A 74 0.43 -2.60 16.44
CA LYS A 74 1.32 -3.77 16.55
C LYS A 74 2.10 -4.00 15.25
N GLU A 75 3.42 -3.88 15.31
CA GLU A 75 4.31 -4.34 14.24
C GLU A 75 3.94 -5.78 13.88
N LEU A 76 3.10 -5.95 12.85
CA LEU A 76 2.67 -7.27 12.45
C LEU A 76 3.91 -8.01 11.98
N PRO A 77 4.20 -9.23 12.45
CA PRO A 77 5.29 -10.02 11.91
C PRO A 77 5.21 -10.04 10.38
N LYS A 78 6.30 -9.77 9.67
CA LYS A 78 6.32 -9.66 8.19
C LYS A 78 5.63 -10.85 7.50
N LYS A 79 5.72 -12.04 8.11
CA LYS A 79 5.08 -13.29 7.67
C LYS A 79 3.54 -13.25 7.64
N SER A 80 2.91 -12.40 8.47
CA SER A 80 1.45 -12.26 8.56
C SER A 80 0.90 -11.14 7.67
N ARG A 81 1.78 -10.41 6.95
CA ARG A 81 1.41 -9.29 6.06
C ARG A 81 1.04 -9.73 4.63
N THR A 82 0.76 -11.02 4.41
CA THR A 82 0.64 -11.63 3.07
C THR A 82 -0.68 -11.35 2.38
N THR A 83 -1.78 -11.27 3.13
CA THR A 83 -3.12 -11.01 2.59
C THR A 83 -3.86 -10.00 3.44
N MET A 84 -4.78 -9.23 2.83
CA MET A 84 -5.65 -8.32 3.58
C MET A 84 -6.41 -9.03 4.70
N ARG A 85 -6.77 -10.31 4.51
CA ARG A 85 -7.43 -11.12 5.55
C ARG A 85 -6.52 -11.39 6.74
N ALA A 86 -5.28 -11.81 6.48
CA ALA A 86 -4.29 -12.05 7.54
C ALA A 86 -3.91 -10.76 8.28
N VAL A 87 -3.75 -9.65 7.54
CA VAL A 87 -3.49 -8.33 8.12
C VAL A 87 -4.67 -7.88 8.98
N ALA A 88 -5.90 -7.97 8.45
CA ALA A 88 -7.10 -7.59 9.18
C ALA A 88 -7.28 -8.41 10.47
N ALA A 89 -7.05 -9.73 10.42
CA ALA A 89 -7.09 -10.60 11.59
C ALA A 89 -6.01 -10.22 12.61
N GLY A 90 -4.79 -9.95 12.17
CA GLY A 90 -3.69 -9.54 13.06
C GLY A 90 -3.87 -8.15 13.68
N LEU A 91 -4.54 -7.25 12.96
CA LEU A 91 -4.91 -5.91 13.44
C LEU A 91 -6.21 -5.89 14.25
N GLY A 92 -6.98 -6.98 14.25
CA GLY A 92 -8.29 -7.05 14.91
C GLY A 92 -9.36 -6.16 14.25
N ILE A 93 -9.23 -5.84 12.96
CA ILE A 93 -10.21 -5.03 12.22
C ILE A 93 -10.93 -5.85 11.15
N PRO A 94 -12.15 -5.47 10.72
CA PRO A 94 -12.79 -6.08 9.59
C PRO A 94 -11.98 -5.92 8.30
N THR A 95 -11.94 -6.97 7.48
CA THR A 95 -11.26 -6.98 6.18
C THR A 95 -11.76 -5.91 5.22
N THR A 96 -13.04 -5.58 5.31
CA THR A 96 -13.69 -4.49 4.57
C THR A 96 -13.15 -3.12 4.95
N THR A 97 -12.90 -2.88 6.24
CA THR A 97 -12.31 -1.64 6.75
C THR A 97 -10.89 -1.47 6.26
N LEU A 98 -10.08 -2.54 6.30
CA LEU A 98 -8.72 -2.53 5.76
C LEU A 98 -8.73 -2.26 4.24
N HIS A 99 -9.68 -2.84 3.51
CA HIS A 99 -9.83 -2.58 2.08
C HIS A 99 -10.25 -1.13 1.78
N ALA A 100 -11.08 -0.52 2.62
CA ALA A 100 -11.45 0.89 2.51
C ALA A 100 -10.24 1.82 2.73
N TYR A 101 -9.37 1.51 3.70
CA TYR A 101 -8.11 2.25 3.91
C TYR A 101 -7.16 2.12 2.71
N TYR A 102 -7.07 0.94 2.11
CA TYR A 102 -6.30 0.74 0.88
C TYR A 102 -6.85 1.57 -0.29
N LYS A 103 -8.18 1.58 -0.52
CA LYS A 103 -8.80 2.41 -1.58
C LYS A 103 -8.58 3.91 -1.37
N ARG A 104 -8.52 4.35 -0.11
CA ARG A 104 -8.22 5.74 0.27
C ARG A 104 -6.72 6.07 0.27
N ARG A 105 -5.87 5.15 -0.21
CA ARG A 105 -4.40 5.28 -0.27
C ARG A 105 -3.70 5.50 1.08
N ALA A 106 -4.39 5.27 2.19
CA ALA A 106 -3.81 5.35 3.54
C ALA A 106 -2.86 4.17 3.83
N ILE A 107 -2.94 3.09 3.04
CA ILE A 107 -2.05 1.92 3.12
C ILE A 107 -1.63 1.55 1.70
N VAL A 108 -0.33 1.44 1.45
CA VAL A 108 0.24 1.07 0.15
C VAL A 108 0.59 -0.42 0.14
N LYS A 109 0.42 -1.09 -1.01
CA LYS A 109 0.87 -2.47 -1.18
C LYS A 109 2.39 -2.48 -1.22
N TYR A 110 3.03 -3.08 -0.22
CA TYR A 110 4.46 -3.33 -0.28
C TYR A 110 4.71 -4.45 -1.29
N SER A 111 5.34 -4.14 -2.42
CA SER A 111 5.96 -5.16 -3.27
C SER A 111 7.28 -5.51 -2.60
N SER A 112 7.37 -6.69 -1.98
CA SER A 112 8.66 -7.16 -1.53
C SER A 112 9.44 -7.61 -2.76
N TYR A 113 10.46 -6.85 -3.14
CA TYR A 113 11.59 -7.36 -3.92
C TYR A 113 12.32 -8.40 -3.05
N VAL A 114 11.69 -9.55 -2.85
CA VAL A 114 12.41 -10.73 -2.40
C VAL A 114 13.23 -11.14 -3.60
N LYS A 115 14.52 -10.82 -3.58
CA LYS A 115 15.49 -11.56 -4.38
C LYS A 115 15.30 -13.02 -3.97
N LEU A 116 14.63 -13.81 -4.80
CA LEU A 116 14.41 -15.23 -4.55
C LEU A 116 15.79 -15.81 -4.28
N ALA A 117 16.08 -16.11 -3.01
CA ALA A 117 17.29 -16.82 -2.68
C ALA A 117 17.25 -18.13 -3.46
N LEU A 118 18.33 -18.46 -4.17
CA LEU A 118 18.47 -19.72 -4.89
C LEU A 118 18.46 -20.84 -3.86
N THR A 119 17.26 -21.31 -3.53
CA THR A 119 17.03 -22.50 -2.71
C THR A 119 17.65 -23.70 -3.42
N ASP A 120 18.06 -24.71 -2.66
CA ASP A 120 18.65 -25.90 -3.27
C ASP A 120 17.64 -26.63 -4.18
N ALA A 121 16.34 -26.50 -3.88
CA ALA A 121 15.26 -26.92 -4.78
C ALA A 121 15.28 -26.18 -6.13
N ASN A 122 15.50 -24.86 -6.16
CA ASN A 122 15.60 -24.10 -7.41
C ASN A 122 16.85 -24.48 -8.21
N LYS A 123 17.97 -24.77 -7.54
CA LYS A 123 19.20 -25.24 -8.21
C LYS A 123 19.00 -26.63 -8.83
N ALA A 124 18.38 -27.54 -8.09
CA ALA A 124 18.05 -28.88 -8.59
C ALA A 124 17.11 -28.80 -9.81
N ALA A 125 16.03 -28.01 -9.71
CA ALA A 125 15.11 -27.80 -10.83
C ALA A 125 15.80 -27.18 -12.06
N SER A 126 16.77 -26.27 -11.87
CA SER A 126 17.55 -25.72 -12.98
C SER A 126 18.38 -26.78 -13.72
N ASN A 127 18.87 -27.81 -13.02
CA ASN A 127 19.64 -28.90 -13.64
C ASN A 127 18.74 -29.90 -14.39
N GLU A 128 17.45 -29.96 -14.06
CA GLU A 128 16.46 -30.81 -14.74
C GLU A 128 15.93 -30.20 -16.04
N VAL A 129 16.19 -28.91 -16.29
CA VAL A 129 15.76 -28.24 -17.53
C VAL A 129 16.59 -28.74 -18.71
N SER A 130 15.93 -29.30 -19.72
CA SER A 130 16.59 -29.73 -20.95
C SER A 130 17.10 -28.53 -21.78
N MET A 131 18.21 -28.72 -22.50
CA MET A 131 18.75 -27.71 -23.42
C MET A 131 17.71 -27.28 -24.47
N GLU A 132 16.90 -28.20 -24.98
CA GLU A 132 15.82 -27.90 -25.93
C GLU A 132 14.79 -26.89 -25.38
N THR A 133 14.47 -27.01 -24.08
CA THR A 133 13.57 -26.08 -23.39
C THR A 133 14.23 -24.71 -23.25
N LEU A 134 15.52 -24.69 -22.93
CA LEU A 134 16.29 -23.47 -22.79
C LEU A 134 16.41 -22.72 -24.13
N ASP A 135 16.74 -23.42 -25.22
CA ASP A 135 16.81 -22.85 -26.57
C ASP A 135 15.45 -22.29 -27.00
N SER A 136 14.38 -23.03 -26.73
CA SER A 136 13.02 -22.57 -27.02
C SER A 136 12.67 -21.29 -26.27
N ASN A 137 13.06 -21.18 -25.00
CA ASN A 137 12.83 -19.99 -24.18
C ASN A 137 13.66 -18.81 -24.69
N PHE A 138 14.94 -19.03 -25.00
CA PHE A 138 15.84 -18.00 -25.48
C PHE A 138 15.39 -17.43 -26.84
N MET A 139 14.97 -18.29 -27.77
CA MET A 139 14.40 -17.86 -29.05
C MET A 139 13.11 -17.04 -28.88
N THR A 140 12.28 -17.43 -27.90
CA THR A 140 11.06 -16.67 -27.57
C THR A 140 11.41 -15.30 -27.04
N LEU A 141 12.37 -15.23 -26.10
CA LEU A 141 12.81 -13.99 -25.48
C LEU A 141 13.39 -13.03 -26.53
N GLN A 142 14.27 -13.52 -27.40
CA GLN A 142 14.85 -12.69 -28.46
C GLN A 142 13.78 -12.16 -29.43
N SER A 143 12.85 -13.02 -29.85
CA SER A 143 11.75 -12.60 -30.75
C SER A 143 10.84 -11.57 -30.10
N PHE A 144 10.53 -11.77 -28.82
CA PHE A 144 9.70 -10.87 -28.01
C PHE A 144 10.35 -9.50 -27.80
N LEU A 145 11.66 -9.45 -27.50
CA LEU A 145 12.36 -8.18 -27.26
C LEU A 145 12.35 -7.28 -28.50
N GLN A 146 12.40 -7.86 -29.70
CA GLN A 146 12.25 -7.08 -30.93
C GLN A 146 10.85 -6.46 -31.05
N GLU A 147 9.80 -7.19 -30.69
CA GLU A 147 8.44 -6.65 -30.70
C GLU A 147 8.24 -5.55 -29.64
N VAL A 148 8.88 -5.66 -28.47
CA VAL A 148 8.89 -4.60 -27.45
C VAL A 148 9.50 -3.31 -28.00
N ILE A 149 10.61 -3.40 -28.74
CA ILE A 149 11.25 -2.23 -29.37
C ILE A 149 10.34 -1.62 -30.43
N LYS A 150 9.72 -2.45 -31.28
CA LYS A 150 8.74 -1.99 -32.30
C LYS A 150 7.53 -1.32 -31.66
N ALA A 151 7.09 -1.79 -30.50
CA ALA A 151 5.98 -1.24 -29.74
C ALA A 151 6.37 -0.06 -28.83
N ALA A 152 7.60 0.47 -28.94
CA ALA A 152 8.11 1.56 -28.12
C ALA A 152 7.98 1.30 -26.60
N GLY A 153 8.16 0.05 -26.16
CA GLY A 153 8.06 -0.33 -24.76
C GLY A 153 6.63 -0.60 -24.25
N ASP A 154 5.59 -0.48 -25.08
CA ASP A 154 4.23 -0.89 -24.74
C ASP A 154 4.11 -2.41 -24.66
N ASN A 155 3.11 -2.92 -23.92
CA ASN A 155 2.80 -4.35 -23.78
C ASN A 155 1.81 -4.87 -24.83
N ASN A 156 1.32 -4.00 -25.72
CA ASN A 156 0.34 -4.36 -26.75
C ASN A 156 1.00 -4.94 -28.02
N TYR A 157 1.69 -6.07 -27.88
CA TYR A 157 2.25 -6.83 -28.99
C TYR A 157 1.81 -8.30 -28.94
N ARG A 158 1.89 -8.98 -30.09
CA ARG A 158 1.68 -10.43 -30.17
C ARG A 158 3.02 -11.14 -30.11
N ILE A 159 3.13 -12.15 -29.25
CA ILE A 159 4.32 -12.99 -29.19
C ILE A 159 4.47 -13.73 -30.53
N PRO A 160 5.58 -13.54 -31.27
CA PRO A 160 5.78 -14.23 -32.54
C PRO A 160 5.94 -15.74 -32.34
N HIS A 161 5.15 -16.54 -33.05
CA HIS A 161 5.25 -18.00 -33.02
C HIS A 161 6.08 -18.50 -34.22
N MET A 162 7.37 -18.77 -34.02
CA MET A 162 8.28 -19.24 -35.09
C MET A 162 8.33 -20.78 -35.27
N GLY A 163 7.42 -21.54 -34.65
CA GLY A 163 7.38 -23.00 -34.81
C GLY A 163 8.64 -23.73 -34.30
N LYS A 164 9.23 -23.25 -33.18
CA LYS A 164 10.51 -23.70 -32.61
C LYS A 164 10.71 -25.22 -32.59
N LYS A 165 9.71 -25.98 -32.11
CA LYS A 165 9.76 -27.46 -32.08
C LYS A 165 9.93 -28.08 -33.46
N LYS A 166 9.23 -27.57 -34.47
CA LYS A 166 9.32 -28.06 -35.86
C LYS A 166 10.70 -27.78 -36.46
N LEU A 167 11.26 -26.60 -36.16
CA LEU A 167 12.60 -26.22 -36.63
C LEU A 167 13.71 -27.00 -35.92
N ALA A 168 13.58 -27.22 -34.61
CA ALA A 168 14.50 -28.03 -33.82
C ALA A 168 14.54 -29.48 -34.31
N LEU A 169 13.37 -30.11 -34.53
CA LEU A 169 13.26 -31.45 -35.11
C LEU A 169 13.89 -31.56 -36.51
N ALA A 170 13.88 -30.48 -37.28
CA ALA A 170 14.50 -30.42 -38.60
C ALA A 170 15.99 -30.04 -38.57
N GLY A 171 16.58 -29.79 -37.39
CA GLY A 171 17.96 -29.31 -37.25
C GLY A 171 18.20 -27.91 -37.82
N LYS A 172 17.15 -27.10 -37.96
CA LYS A 172 17.15 -25.76 -38.59
C LYS A 172 16.78 -24.64 -37.62
N LEU A 173 16.83 -24.89 -36.31
CA LEU A 173 16.59 -23.83 -35.33
C LEU A 173 17.77 -22.84 -35.37
N PRO A 174 17.54 -21.54 -35.59
CA PRO A 174 18.60 -20.55 -35.52
C PRO A 174 19.18 -20.46 -34.11
N GLU A 175 20.48 -20.20 -34.00
CA GLU A 175 21.14 -19.95 -32.70
C GLU A 175 20.86 -18.52 -32.20
N THR A 176 20.50 -17.60 -33.09
CA THR A 176 20.12 -16.21 -32.77
C THR A 176 19.09 -15.70 -33.77
N VAL A 177 18.11 -14.95 -33.28
CA VAL A 177 17.14 -14.22 -34.09
C VAL A 177 17.76 -12.90 -34.54
N ALA A 178 17.92 -12.70 -35.84
CA ALA A 178 18.41 -11.44 -36.39
C ALA A 178 17.45 -10.29 -36.00
N CYS A 179 18.01 -9.18 -35.51
CA CYS A 179 17.27 -7.95 -35.28
C CYS A 179 17.45 -7.03 -36.49
N ASP A 180 16.37 -6.44 -36.97
CA ASP A 180 16.43 -5.46 -38.06
C ASP A 180 17.19 -4.20 -37.57
N PRO A 181 18.25 -3.74 -38.28
CA PRO A 181 19.01 -2.56 -37.91
C PRO A 181 18.13 -1.30 -37.77
N THR A 182 17.06 -1.20 -38.55
CA THR A 182 16.13 -0.06 -38.48
C THR A 182 15.39 -0.02 -37.15
N VAL A 183 14.91 -1.18 -36.67
CA VAL A 183 14.22 -1.34 -35.38
C VAL A 183 15.16 -1.01 -34.22
N PHE A 184 16.40 -1.50 -34.30
CA PHE A 184 17.41 -1.20 -33.28
C PHE A 184 17.72 0.30 -33.21
N ASN A 185 17.99 0.94 -34.36
CA ASN A 185 18.32 2.36 -34.42
C ASN A 185 17.16 3.25 -33.97
N ASP A 186 15.91 2.90 -34.33
CA ASP A 186 14.69 3.56 -33.86
C ASP A 186 14.57 3.48 -32.33
N GLY A 187 14.82 2.30 -31.75
CA GLY A 187 14.88 2.12 -30.30
C GLY A 187 15.95 2.99 -29.62
N CYS A 188 17.17 3.03 -30.17
CA CYS A 188 18.25 3.88 -29.65
C CYS A 188 17.92 5.37 -29.75
N THR A 189 17.27 5.79 -30.84
CA THR A 189 16.85 7.18 -31.03
C THR A 189 15.85 7.60 -29.96
N ARG A 190 14.80 6.81 -29.73
CA ARG A 190 13.79 7.06 -28.70
C ARG A 190 14.39 7.14 -27.29
N LEU A 191 15.31 6.24 -26.98
CA LEU A 191 16.01 6.24 -25.68
C LEU A 191 16.89 7.49 -25.50
N GLY A 192 17.40 8.07 -26.59
CA GLY A 192 18.15 9.33 -26.56
C GLY A 192 17.28 10.58 -26.51
N GLU A 193 16.02 10.51 -26.95
CA GLU A 193 15.06 11.62 -26.92
C GLU A 193 14.42 11.81 -25.54
N GLU A 194 14.33 10.76 -24.72
CA GLU A 194 13.79 10.87 -23.36
C GLU A 194 14.78 11.53 -22.40
N ASP A 195 14.56 12.82 -22.09
CA ASP A 195 15.23 13.50 -20.99
C ASP A 195 14.65 13.02 -19.65
N ILE A 196 15.29 11.97 -19.12
CA ILE A 196 14.93 11.36 -17.83
C ILE A 196 15.01 12.38 -16.70
N ASP A 197 15.98 13.29 -16.73
CA ASP A 197 16.19 14.29 -15.69
C ASP A 197 15.04 15.30 -15.70
N LYS A 198 14.62 15.76 -16.88
CA LYS A 198 13.44 16.60 -17.04
C LYS A 198 12.17 15.90 -16.55
N ARG A 199 11.95 14.64 -16.93
CA ARG A 199 10.76 13.88 -16.51
C ARG A 199 10.74 13.61 -15.00
N LEU A 200 11.91 13.43 -14.38
CA LEU A 200 12.04 13.33 -12.93
C LEU A 200 11.72 14.67 -12.25
N GLN A 201 12.18 15.79 -12.82
CA GLN A 201 11.84 17.14 -12.34
C GLN A 201 10.34 17.42 -12.44
N ASP A 202 9.72 17.12 -13.59
CA ASP A 202 8.28 17.29 -13.81
C ASP A 202 7.47 16.48 -12.76
N LEU A 203 7.82 15.21 -12.54
CA LEU A 203 7.19 14.37 -11.51
C LEU A 203 7.40 14.92 -10.08
N SER A 204 8.59 15.45 -9.79
CA SER A 204 8.87 16.07 -8.49
C SER A 204 8.00 17.31 -8.27
N GLN A 205 7.79 18.11 -9.32
CA GLN A 205 6.94 19.29 -9.28
C GLN A 205 5.47 18.90 -9.07
N GLU A 206 4.97 17.89 -9.79
CA GLU A 206 3.61 17.37 -9.59
C GLU A 206 3.37 16.88 -8.15
N ILE A 207 4.36 16.21 -7.56
CA ILE A 207 4.29 15.76 -6.16
C ILE A 207 4.25 16.96 -5.20
N ALA A 208 5.08 17.98 -5.44
CA ALA A 208 5.10 19.18 -4.61
C ALA A 208 3.74 19.91 -4.65
N GLU A 209 3.18 20.10 -5.84
CA GLU A 209 1.86 20.73 -6.02
C GLU A 209 0.74 19.93 -5.34
N ALA A 210 0.80 18.59 -5.41
CA ALA A 210 -0.16 17.75 -4.71
C ALA A 210 -0.05 17.84 -3.19
N LEU A 211 1.16 18.04 -2.65
CA LEU A 211 1.41 18.23 -1.23
C LEU A 211 0.94 19.62 -0.77
N GLU A 212 1.22 20.68 -1.53
CA GLU A 212 0.73 22.03 -1.25
C GLU A 212 -0.80 22.08 -1.23
N MET A 213 -1.46 21.43 -2.20
CA MET A 213 -2.92 21.34 -2.23
C MET A 213 -3.46 20.60 -0.99
N ALA A 214 -2.76 19.56 -0.52
CA ALA A 214 -3.16 18.84 0.69
C ALA A 214 -3.01 19.71 1.94
N GLU A 215 -1.95 20.51 2.04
CA GLU A 215 -1.74 21.47 3.13
C GLU A 215 -2.82 22.57 3.16
N ILE A 216 -3.19 23.12 2.00
CA ILE A 216 -4.28 24.09 1.88
C ILE A 216 -5.61 23.47 2.32
N CYS A 217 -5.89 22.22 1.92
CA CYS A 217 -7.09 21.51 2.37
C CYS A 217 -7.13 21.36 3.89
N ASN A 218 -6.00 20.98 4.52
CA ASN A 218 -5.91 20.85 5.97
C ASN A 218 -6.13 22.19 6.70
N LEU A 219 -5.57 23.29 6.18
CA LEU A 219 -5.77 24.63 6.74
C LEU A 219 -7.23 25.08 6.65
N LEU A 220 -7.93 24.78 5.56
CA LEU A 220 -9.35 25.07 5.42
C LEU A 220 -10.21 24.24 6.37
N GLU A 221 -9.82 23.00 6.66
CA GLU A 221 -10.47 22.15 7.66
C GLU A 221 -10.29 22.67 9.09
N ASP A 222 -9.15 23.30 9.42
CA ASP A 222 -8.86 23.86 10.74
C ASP A 222 -9.55 25.21 11.02
N MET A 223 -10.00 25.92 9.98
CA MET A 223 -10.71 27.20 10.12
C MET A 223 -12.24 27.07 10.25
N GLY A 224 -12.80 25.85 10.14
CA GLY A 224 -14.25 25.57 10.19
C GLY A 224 -14.69 24.83 11.46
#